data_AF-A0A7W0TC49-F1
#
_entry.id   AF-A0A7W0TC49-F1
#
_cell.length_a   1.000
_cell.length_b   1.000
_cell.length_c   1.000
_cell.angle_alpha   90.00
_cell.angle_beta   90.00
_cell.angle_gamma   90.00
#
_symmetry.space_group_name_H-M   'P 1'
#
loop_
_entity.id
_entity.type
_entity.pdbx_description
1 polymer ?
#
loop_
_entity_poly.entity_id
_entity_poly.type
_entity_poly.pdbx_seq_one_letter_code
_entity_poly.pdbx_strand_id
1 'polypeptide(L)'
;LKGWLDRVWARGVAWDLPPGASTLRGRLRNVRRLAIVTTHGSARRINWLEGQAGRATVFRSLRVLCHPLVRTTWLALYRMDHIDDGVRAKFLDKVERRFLRW
;
A
#
# COMPACT_ATOMS: atom_id res chain seq x y z
N LEU A 1 0.67 -3.94 11.67
CA LEU A 1 0.25 -4.12 10.26
C LEU A 1 0.48 -5.53 9.75
N LYS A 2 1.72 -6.06 9.75
CA LYS A 2 2.01 -7.40 9.20
C LYS A 2 1.07 -8.51 9.73
N GLY A 3 0.92 -8.63 11.04
CA GLY A 3 0.01 -9.64 11.60
C GLY A 3 -1.48 -9.44 11.24
N TRP A 4 -1.91 -8.23 10.88
CA TRP A 4 -3.27 -8.03 10.35
C TRP A 4 -3.37 -8.54 8.91
N LEU A 5 -2.36 -8.26 8.07
CA LEU A 5 -2.31 -8.81 6.70
C LEU A 5 -2.32 -10.33 6.72
N ASP A 6 -1.48 -10.95 7.56
CA ASP A 6 -1.35 -12.41 7.62
C ASP A 6 -2.66 -13.09 8.07
N ARG A 7 -3.46 -12.44 8.93
CA ARG A 7 -4.69 -13.02 9.48
C ARG A 7 -5.95 -12.67 8.68
N VAL A 8 -6.03 -11.47 8.10
CA VAL A 8 -7.24 -10.98 7.44
C VAL A 8 -7.18 -11.21 5.93
N TRP A 9 -6.00 -11.23 5.32
CA TRP A 9 -5.82 -11.50 3.89
C TRP A 9 -5.62 -13.00 3.63
N ALA A 10 -6.40 -13.82 4.32
CA ALA A 10 -6.35 -15.27 4.26
C ALA A 10 -7.29 -15.85 3.20
N ARG A 11 -7.10 -17.14 2.91
CA ARG A 11 -7.97 -17.93 2.03
C ARG A 11 -9.42 -17.92 2.56
N GLY A 12 -10.40 -17.84 1.66
CA GLY A 12 -11.82 -17.76 2.00
C GLY A 12 -12.29 -16.36 2.38
N VAL A 13 -11.37 -15.46 2.75
CA VAL A 13 -11.68 -14.05 3.06
C VAL A 13 -11.27 -13.16 1.89
N ALA A 14 -9.97 -13.05 1.62
CA ALA A 14 -9.45 -12.13 0.60
C ALA A 14 -9.21 -12.81 -0.75
N TRP A 15 -9.01 -14.12 -0.77
CA TRP A 15 -8.73 -14.89 -1.98
C TRP A 15 -9.13 -16.35 -1.85
N ASP A 16 -9.31 -17.01 -2.98
CA ASP A 16 -9.47 -18.46 -3.07
C ASP A 16 -8.45 -19.06 -4.04
N LEU A 17 -8.08 -20.30 -3.78
CA LEU A 17 -7.39 -21.15 -4.75
C LEU A 17 -8.35 -22.28 -5.13
N PRO A 18 -9.00 -22.23 -6.31
CA PRO A 18 -9.89 -23.29 -6.76
C PRO A 18 -9.15 -24.64 -6.86
N PRO A 19 -9.81 -25.77 -6.57
CA PRO A 19 -9.21 -27.09 -6.78
C PRO A 19 -8.69 -27.25 -8.21
N GLY A 20 -7.44 -27.70 -8.37
CA GLY A 20 -6.80 -27.87 -9.68
C GLY A 20 -6.32 -26.58 -10.37
N ALA A 21 -6.55 -25.40 -9.79
CA ALA A 21 -6.05 -24.15 -10.35
C ALA A 21 -4.63 -23.81 -9.87
N SER A 22 -3.80 -23.29 -10.78
CA SER A 22 -2.48 -22.73 -10.47
C SER A 22 -2.52 -21.25 -10.10
N THR A 23 -3.67 -20.60 -10.25
CA THR A 23 -3.84 -19.14 -10.10
C THR A 23 -4.84 -18.79 -9.02
N LEU A 24 -4.45 -17.84 -8.17
CA LEU A 24 -5.27 -17.27 -7.09
C LEU A 24 -6.42 -16.44 -7.66
N ARG A 25 -7.61 -16.57 -7.07
CA ARG A 25 -8.76 -15.70 -7.36
C ARG A 25 -8.99 -14.73 -6.21
N GLY A 26 -8.79 -13.43 -6.47
CA GLY A 26 -9.12 -12.38 -5.52
C GLY A 26 -10.63 -12.28 -5.24
N ARG A 27 -11.00 -12.17 -3.97
CA ARG A 27 -12.39 -12.00 -3.49
C ARG A 27 -12.75 -10.54 -3.18
N LEU A 28 -11.74 -9.67 -2.95
CA LEU A 28 -11.93 -8.26 -2.59
C LEU A 28 -12.29 -7.38 -3.80
N ARG A 29 -13.15 -7.88 -4.70
CA ARG A 29 -13.50 -7.20 -5.96
C ARG A 29 -14.30 -5.92 -5.77
N ASN A 30 -14.90 -5.73 -4.60
CA ASN A 30 -15.52 -4.48 -4.18
C ASN A 30 -14.49 -3.38 -3.83
N VAL A 31 -13.24 -3.73 -3.52
CA VAL A 31 -12.18 -2.77 -3.21
C VAL A 31 -11.67 -2.14 -4.51
N ARG A 32 -12.07 -0.90 -4.77
CA ARG A 32 -11.72 -0.13 -5.98
C ARG A 32 -10.63 0.91 -5.78
N ARG A 33 -10.28 1.24 -4.54
CA ARG A 33 -9.21 2.19 -4.21
C ARG A 33 -8.36 1.64 -3.06
N LEU A 34 -7.04 1.75 -3.17
CA LEU A 34 -6.09 1.34 -2.15
C LEU A 34 -5.05 2.44 -1.96
N ALA A 35 -5.01 3.04 -0.77
CA ALA A 35 -4.06 4.09 -0.45
C ALA A 35 -3.14 3.68 0.70
N ILE A 36 -1.89 4.09 0.61
CA ILE A 36 -0.90 3.95 1.69
C ILE A 36 -0.29 5.30 1.97
N VAL A 37 -0.30 5.65 3.25
CA VAL A 37 0.46 6.76 3.81
C VAL A 37 1.48 6.15 4.75
N THR A 38 2.77 6.43 4.53
CA THR A 38 3.85 5.91 5.35
C THR A 38 4.93 6.95 5.54
N THR A 39 5.72 6.81 6.60
CA THR A 39 6.93 7.60 6.82
C THR A 39 8.14 6.68 6.81
N HIS A 40 9.29 7.20 6.42
CA HIS A 40 10.56 6.51 6.40
C HIS A 40 11.65 7.43 6.97
N GLY A 41 12.48 6.90 7.88
CA GLY A 41 13.69 7.57 8.34
C GLY A 41 14.77 7.64 7.26
N SER A 42 14.80 6.65 6.35
CA SER A 42 15.76 6.62 5.24
C SER A 42 15.40 7.60 4.12
N ALA A 43 16.42 7.99 3.34
CA ALA A 43 16.23 8.78 2.14
C ALA A 43 15.55 7.95 1.03
N ARG A 44 14.81 8.62 0.14
CA ARG A 44 14.09 7.96 -0.96
C ARG A 44 14.97 7.09 -1.85
N ARG A 45 16.25 7.47 -2.05
CA ARG A 45 17.22 6.73 -2.85
C ARG A 45 17.56 5.37 -2.24
N ILE A 46 17.74 5.32 -0.92
CA ILE A 46 18.03 4.09 -0.18
C ILE A 46 16.85 3.12 -0.31
N ASN A 47 15.64 3.61 -0.04
CA ASN A 47 14.43 2.78 -0.18
C ASN A 47 14.20 2.32 -1.63
N TRP A 48 14.61 3.11 -2.64
CA TRP A 48 14.58 2.67 -4.04
C TRP A 48 15.60 1.56 -4.33
N LEU A 49 16.81 1.66 -3.79
CA LEU A 49 17.85 0.62 -3.91
C LEU A 49 17.44 -0.69 -3.22
N GLU A 50 16.71 -0.61 -2.10
CA GLU A 50 16.10 -1.77 -1.41
C GLU A 50 14.89 -2.37 -2.18
N GLY A 51 14.63 -1.90 -3.40
CA GLY A 51 13.54 -2.41 -4.25
C GLY A 51 12.15 -1.91 -3.84
N GLN A 52 12.06 -0.90 -2.98
CA GLN A 52 10.81 -0.36 -2.45
C GLN A 52 9.91 -1.44 -1.84
N ALA A 53 10.50 -2.35 -1.05
CA ALA A 53 9.86 -3.56 -0.57
C ALA A 53 8.44 -3.35 0.00
N GLY A 54 8.23 -2.26 0.76
CA GLY A 54 6.90 -1.92 1.28
C GLY A 54 5.87 -1.60 0.19
N ARG A 55 6.25 -0.79 -0.81
CA ARG A 55 5.38 -0.45 -1.96
C ARG A 55 5.14 -1.67 -2.84
N ALA A 56 6.19 -2.42 -3.12
CA ALA A 56 6.15 -3.63 -3.92
C ALA A 56 5.21 -4.67 -3.30
N THR A 57 5.35 -4.95 -2.00
CA THR A 57 4.52 -5.92 -1.28
C THR A 57 3.04 -5.57 -1.39
N VAL A 58 2.69 -4.31 -1.14
CA VAL A 58 1.28 -3.93 -1.17
C VAL A 58 0.74 -3.91 -2.59
N PHE A 59 1.42 -3.26 -3.54
CA PHE A 59 0.86 -3.10 -4.88
C PHE A 59 1.00 -4.31 -5.80
N ARG A 60 1.87 -5.28 -5.47
CA ARG A 60 1.93 -6.55 -6.20
C ARG A 60 1.06 -7.61 -5.54
N SER A 61 1.14 -7.78 -4.22
CA SER A 61 0.43 -8.87 -3.55
C SER A 61 -1.04 -8.53 -3.26
N LEU A 62 -1.30 -7.37 -2.65
CA LEU A 62 -2.66 -7.02 -2.24
C LEU A 62 -3.53 -6.59 -3.43
N ARG A 63 -2.94 -5.87 -4.39
CA ARG A 63 -3.66 -5.37 -5.58
C ARG A 63 -4.31 -6.50 -6.38
N VAL A 64 -3.63 -7.64 -6.53
CA VAL A 64 -4.12 -8.80 -7.30
C VAL A 64 -5.40 -9.38 -6.69
N LEU A 65 -5.60 -9.19 -5.39
CA LEU A 65 -6.76 -9.70 -4.68
C LEU A 65 -7.97 -8.76 -4.77
N CYS A 66 -7.76 -7.52 -5.21
CA CYS A 66 -8.78 -6.47 -5.33
C CYS A 66 -9.46 -6.44 -6.72
N HIS A 67 -10.25 -5.39 -6.98
CA HIS A 67 -10.79 -5.11 -8.31
C HIS A 67 -9.66 -4.96 -9.36
N PRO A 68 -9.79 -5.49 -10.59
CA PRO A 68 -8.73 -5.39 -11.62
C PRO A 68 -8.29 -3.94 -11.92
N LEU A 69 -9.25 -3.02 -11.89
CA LEU A 69 -9.05 -1.57 -12.07
C LEU A 69 -8.86 -0.79 -10.77
N VAL A 70 -8.41 -1.45 -9.70
CA VAL A 70 -8.18 -0.78 -8.41
C VAL A 70 -7.18 0.36 -8.58
N ARG A 71 -7.55 1.56 -8.12
CA ARG A 71 -6.69 2.74 -8.14
C ARG A 71 -5.78 2.71 -6.91
N THR A 72 -4.47 2.75 -7.12
CA THR A 72 -3.49 2.72 -6.03
C THR A 72 -2.92 4.11 -5.77
N THR A 73 -2.74 4.47 -4.50
CA THR A 73 -2.13 5.73 -4.07
C THR A 73 -1.04 5.45 -3.04
N TRP A 74 0.13 6.05 -3.25
CA TRP A 74 1.26 5.94 -2.32
C TRP A 74 1.74 7.34 -1.95
N LEU A 75 1.68 7.64 -0.67
CA LEU A 75 2.18 8.87 -0.08
C LEU A 75 3.22 8.48 0.96
N ALA A 76 4.46 8.88 0.72
CA ALA A 76 5.57 8.61 1.62
C ALA A 76 6.31 9.89 1.99
N LEU A 77 6.57 10.05 3.29
CA LEU A 77 7.51 11.01 3.82
C LEU A 77 8.86 10.30 4.02
N TYR A 78 9.96 10.92 3.62
CA TYR A 78 11.30 10.36 3.74
C TYR A 78 12.16 11.27 4.60
N ARG A 79 13.24 10.71 5.17
CA ARG A 79 14.13 11.43 6.10
C ARG A 79 13.39 12.01 7.30
N MET A 80 12.37 11.29 7.81
CA MET A 80 11.50 11.78 8.88
C MET A 80 12.29 12.31 10.09
N ASP A 81 13.44 11.70 10.38
CA ASP A 81 14.29 12.04 11.53
C ASP A 81 15.10 13.34 11.33
N HIS A 82 15.16 13.88 10.10
CA HIS A 82 16.02 15.03 9.74
C HIS A 82 15.27 16.18 9.07
N ILE A 83 13.94 16.14 9.03
CA ILE A 83 13.12 17.18 8.38
C ILE A 83 12.53 18.15 9.40
N ASP A 84 12.41 19.41 9.00
CA ASP A 84 11.76 20.46 9.79
C ASP A 84 10.22 20.33 9.79
N ASP A 85 9.58 21.08 10.69
CA ASP A 85 8.12 21.11 10.85
C ASP A 85 7.39 21.64 9.61
N GLY A 86 8.00 22.54 8.84
CA GLY A 86 7.42 23.05 7.60
C GLY A 86 7.30 21.97 6.53
N VAL A 87 8.27 21.07 6.42
CA VAL A 87 8.21 19.91 5.52
C VAL A 87 7.15 18.91 6.00
N ARG A 88 7.05 18.68 7.31
CA ARG A 88 5.99 17.83 7.89
C ARG A 88 4.61 18.39 7.58
N ALA A 89 4.38 19.69 7.80
CA ALA A 89 3.12 20.37 7.49
C ALA A 89 2.74 20.23 6.00
N LYS A 90 3.68 20.53 5.09
CA LYS A 90 3.45 20.37 3.64
C LYS A 90 3.09 18.93 3.24
N PHE A 91 3.64 17.93 3.94
CA PHE A 91 3.28 16.53 3.70
C PHE A 91 1.86 16.22 4.17
N LEU A 92 1.45 16.72 5.34
CA LEU A 92 0.09 16.59 5.84
C LEU A 92 -0.90 17.27 4.88
N ASP A 93 -0.64 18.50 4.42
CA ASP A 93 -1.49 19.19 3.43
C ASP A 93 -1.61 18.40 2.12
N LYS A 94 -0.54 17.69 1.72
CA LYS A 94 -0.55 16.83 0.54
C LYS A 94 -1.41 15.59 0.75
N VAL A 95 -1.35 14.99 1.95
CA VAL A 95 -2.20 13.85 2.33
C VAL A 95 -3.66 14.29 2.32
N GLU A 96 -3.99 15.38 3.00
CA GLU A 96 -5.34 15.92 3.08
C GLU A 96 -5.91 16.23 1.69
N ARG A 97 -5.20 17.03 0.88
CA ARG A 97 -5.64 17.35 -0.50
C ARG A 97 -5.84 16.12 -1.37
N ARG A 98 -5.09 15.04 -1.13
CA ARG A 98 -5.29 13.78 -1.86
C ARG A 98 -6.60 13.11 -1.46
N PHE A 99 -6.90 13.05 -0.17
CA PHE A 99 -8.07 12.36 0.36
C PHE A 99 -9.37 13.17 0.22
N LEU A 100 -9.31 14.50 0.12
CA LEU A 100 -10.46 15.34 -0.22
C LEU A 100 -11.08 15.02 -1.61
N ARG A 101 -10.33 14.36 -2.51
CA ARG A 101 -10.77 13.99 -3.86
C ARG A 101 -10.93 12.48 -4.03
N TRP A 102 -10.94 11.73 -2.93
CA TRP A 102 -10.73 10.28 -2.93
C TRP A 102 -12.00 9.44 -2.83
#